data_AF-A0A143YBW6-F1
#
_entry.id   AF-A0A143YBW6-F1
#
_cell.length_a   1.000
_cell.length_b   1.000
_cell.length_c   1.000
_cell.angle_alpha   90.00
_cell.angle_beta   90.00
_cell.angle_gamma   90.00
#
_symmetry.space_group_name_H-M   'P 1'
#
loop_
_entity.id
_entity.type
_entity.pdbx_description
1 polymer ?
#
loop_
_entity_poly.entity_id
_entity_poly.type
_entity_poly.pdbx_seq_one_letter_code
_entity_poly.pdbx_strand_id
1 'polypeptide(L)'
;MLPLLLTYLVDIIKRQRMIILALMKLVILLTQNSRMPQLTAPDNLNYQKLKVDELPLIEKVEKLDYHLLLQTHFEKTGKVLQPIQRRNGVKINLDLNTTCPRCNAPSDYLYANNGPKGQCNCKVCDALFSPKNHFSKAAILKCPHCTHPLEKVKDRNGFDVYKCKRADCPYYLRRLQGLTAEEKDLFEKQPHQFKMHYLFRQFNIVFEPISKDSIIQPKVNLANIHCSPYTLGLILTYHVNYGLSARKTAALMYDVHNVKITGQTILNYASSTSVILKPFLENYPYELSDQFCGDETYIRVSGRWNYLFFFFDAVNKIILSNYVSPNRDTESAIYALREVFKKMPQIPEDLIFIVDGNPIYLLAQHYYAQHGIPFDVKQVIGLTNNDPVSKEYRPLKQIIERLNRTFKGNYRATTGFGSQQGSVSFVTLFCVYFNFLRPHAALEKKVPVLIPELDKMPNMPGKWTKLISLSQDWLMDQTP
;
A
#
# COMPACT_ATOMS: atom_id res chain seq x y z
N MET A 1 12.61 -31.16 -61.75
CA MET A 1 11.41 -30.76 -60.98
C MET A 1 11.70 -29.76 -59.87
N LEU A 2 12.75 -29.94 -59.05
CA LEU A 2 13.12 -29.01 -57.97
C LEU A 2 13.33 -27.53 -58.40
N PRO A 3 13.96 -27.22 -59.56
CA PRO A 3 14.20 -25.83 -59.97
C PRO A 3 12.93 -25.06 -60.35
N LEU A 4 11.96 -25.75 -60.97
CA LEU A 4 10.66 -25.22 -61.36
C LEU A 4 9.76 -24.95 -60.15
N LEU A 5 9.85 -25.79 -59.11
CA LEU A 5 9.14 -25.57 -57.85
C LEU A 5 9.70 -24.35 -57.12
N LEU A 6 11.03 -24.19 -57.09
CA LEU A 6 11.69 -23.03 -56.47
C LEU A 6 11.34 -21.73 -57.17
N THR A 7 11.36 -21.68 -58.50
CA THR A 7 10.95 -20.47 -59.24
C THR A 7 9.48 -20.13 -59.04
N TYR A 8 8.60 -21.14 -58.98
CA TYR A 8 7.18 -20.95 -58.67
C TYR A 8 6.95 -20.37 -57.26
N LEU A 9 7.63 -20.92 -56.24
CA LEU A 9 7.55 -20.42 -54.86
C LEU A 9 8.10 -18.98 -54.73
N VAL A 10 9.19 -18.66 -55.44
CA VAL A 10 9.74 -17.30 -55.47
C VAL A 10 8.76 -16.32 -56.12
N ASP A 11 8.02 -16.72 -57.16
CA ASP A 11 7.00 -15.87 -57.78
C ASP A 11 5.82 -15.61 -56.82
N ILE A 12 5.39 -16.63 -56.07
CA ILE A 12 4.39 -16.47 -55.01
C ILE A 12 4.87 -15.48 -53.94
N ILE A 13 6.10 -15.61 -53.46
CA ILE A 13 6.66 -14.70 -52.44
C ILE A 13 6.72 -13.26 -52.99
N LYS A 14 7.10 -13.08 -54.25
CA LYS A 14 7.11 -11.75 -54.89
C LYS A 14 5.71 -11.15 -54.99
N ARG A 15 4.70 -11.94 -55.37
CA ARG A 15 3.29 -11.51 -55.41
C ARG A 15 2.77 -11.17 -54.01
N GLN A 16 3.05 -11.99 -53.01
CA GLN A 16 2.68 -11.72 -51.62
C GLN A 16 3.32 -10.43 -51.10
N ARG A 17 4.61 -10.20 -51.40
CA ARG A 17 5.29 -8.93 -51.06
C ARG A 17 4.62 -7.72 -51.71
N MET A 18 4.23 -7.81 -52.98
CA MET A 18 3.52 -6.73 -53.67
C MET A 18 2.16 -6.43 -53.02
N ILE A 19 1.42 -7.46 -52.64
CA ILE A 19 0.13 -7.31 -51.92
C ILE A 19 0.36 -6.65 -50.55
N ILE A 20 1.36 -7.12 -49.79
CA ILE A 20 1.70 -6.53 -48.48
C ILE A 20 2.06 -5.04 -48.63
N LEU A 21 2.88 -4.68 -49.61
CA LEU A 21 3.25 -3.29 -49.87
C LEU A 21 2.04 -2.42 -50.26
N ALA A 22 1.12 -2.96 -51.07
CA ALA A 22 -0.10 -2.27 -51.44
C ALA A 22 -1.02 -2.05 -50.23
N LEU A 23 -1.19 -3.07 -49.38
CA LEU A 23 -1.96 -2.98 -48.14
C LEU A 23 -1.33 -2.00 -47.14
N MET A 24 0.00 -2.00 -46.99
CA MET A 24 0.71 -1.02 -46.15
C MET A 24 0.48 0.40 -46.66
N LYS A 25 0.53 0.62 -47.97
CA LYS A 25 0.26 1.94 -48.57
C LYS A 25 -1.19 2.38 -48.35
N LEU A 26 -2.15 1.45 -48.45
CA LEU A 26 -3.56 1.70 -48.15
C LEU A 26 -3.77 2.07 -46.68
N VAL A 27 -3.14 1.34 -45.75
CA VAL A 27 -3.20 1.65 -44.31
C VAL A 27 -2.61 3.04 -44.03
N ILE A 28 -1.46 3.38 -44.63
CA ILE A 28 -0.86 4.72 -44.49
C ILE A 28 -1.84 5.78 -44.99
N LEU A 29 -2.43 5.61 -46.17
CA LEU A 29 -3.39 6.57 -46.74
C LEU A 29 -4.64 6.75 -45.86
N LEU A 30 -5.16 5.63 -45.31
CA LEU A 30 -6.29 5.64 -44.38
C LEU A 30 -5.93 6.34 -43.07
N THR A 31 -4.73 6.11 -42.54
CA THR A 31 -4.27 6.75 -41.29
C THR A 31 -3.97 8.24 -41.46
N GLN A 32 -3.40 8.66 -42.60
CA GLN A 32 -3.11 10.07 -42.90
C GLN A 32 -4.37 10.93 -43.04
N ASN A 33 -5.45 10.35 -43.58
CA ASN A 33 -6.74 11.04 -43.76
C ASN A 33 -7.75 10.78 -42.63
N SER A 34 -7.37 9.97 -41.63
CA SER A 34 -8.21 9.71 -40.46
C SER A 34 -8.09 10.82 -39.43
N ARG A 35 -9.20 11.18 -38.77
CA ARG A 35 -9.19 12.02 -37.56
C ARG A 35 -8.65 11.28 -36.32
N MET A 36 -8.01 10.12 -36.50
CA MET A 36 -7.43 9.39 -35.39
C MET A 36 -6.16 10.13 -34.93
N PRO A 37 -5.92 10.23 -33.61
CA PRO A 37 -4.70 10.84 -33.11
C PRO A 37 -3.48 10.14 -33.70
N GLN A 38 -2.59 10.91 -34.32
CA GLN A 38 -1.29 10.38 -34.74
C GLN A 38 -0.54 9.93 -33.48
N LEU A 39 0.09 8.75 -33.55
CA LEU A 39 1.03 8.31 -32.53
C LEU A 39 2.23 9.26 -32.60
N THR A 40 2.25 10.26 -31.73
CA THR A 40 3.46 11.02 -31.44
C THR A 40 4.52 10.05 -30.94
N ALA A 41 5.78 10.27 -31.35
CA ALA A 41 6.89 9.59 -30.71
C ALA A 41 6.74 9.75 -29.20
N PRO A 42 6.92 8.70 -28.38
CA PRO A 42 6.85 8.84 -26.95
C PRO A 42 7.88 9.89 -26.56
N ASP A 43 7.38 11.02 -26.07
CA ASP A 43 8.19 12.02 -25.42
C ASP A 43 8.99 11.31 -24.33
N ASN A 44 10.30 11.14 -24.54
CA ASN A 44 11.21 10.55 -23.57
C ASN A 44 11.55 11.59 -22.49
N LEU A 45 10.53 12.32 -22.08
CA LEU A 45 10.63 13.40 -21.14
C LEU A 45 10.49 12.77 -19.76
N ASN A 46 11.63 12.67 -19.08
CA ASN A 46 11.79 12.07 -17.77
C ASN A 46 11.19 13.01 -16.70
N TYR A 47 9.89 13.31 -16.83
CA TYR A 47 9.18 14.24 -15.97
C TYR A 47 8.91 13.59 -14.61
N GLN A 48 9.88 13.81 -13.74
CA GLN A 48 9.86 13.71 -12.29
C GLN A 48 9.06 12.55 -11.71
N LYS A 49 9.77 11.43 -11.56
CA LYS A 49 9.47 10.40 -10.56
C LYS A 49 9.14 11.09 -9.23
N LEU A 50 8.02 10.72 -8.61
CA LEU A 50 7.63 11.19 -7.27
C LEU A 50 8.86 11.06 -6.35
N LYS A 51 9.38 12.17 -5.82
CA LYS A 51 10.46 12.14 -4.82
C LYS A 51 9.88 12.40 -3.43
N VAL A 52 10.22 11.52 -2.49
CA VAL A 52 9.99 11.70 -1.05
C VAL A 52 11.13 12.57 -0.53
N ASP A 53 10.80 13.61 0.24
CA ASP A 53 11.79 14.46 0.90
C ASP A 53 11.94 14.01 2.36
N GLU A 54 13.01 14.47 3.01
CA GLU A 54 13.26 14.28 4.44
C GLU A 54 12.10 14.82 5.30
N LEU A 55 11.97 14.28 6.51
CA LEU A 55 10.92 14.69 7.46
C LEU A 55 11.08 16.17 7.88
N PRO A 56 9.96 16.88 8.13
CA PRO A 56 9.99 18.27 8.54
C PRO A 56 10.37 18.39 10.01
N LEU A 57 10.85 19.56 10.39
CA LEU A 57 11.04 19.90 11.79
C LEU A 57 9.67 20.15 12.41
N ILE A 58 9.31 19.34 13.41
CA ILE A 58 8.04 19.45 14.12
C ILE A 58 8.26 20.30 15.36
N GLU A 59 7.82 21.55 15.31
CA GLU A 59 7.78 22.43 16.49
C GLU A 59 6.44 22.21 17.19
N LYS A 60 6.44 21.48 18.31
CA LYS A 60 5.25 21.35 19.15
C LYS A 60 4.99 22.70 19.80
N VAL A 61 3.78 23.22 19.64
CA VAL A 61 3.39 24.43 20.37
C VAL A 61 3.14 24.00 21.80
N GLU A 62 3.98 24.47 22.72
CA GLU A 62 3.84 24.17 24.14
C GLU A 62 2.49 24.71 24.63
N LYS A 63 1.63 23.79 25.08
CA LYS A 63 0.42 24.14 25.82
C LYS A 63 0.82 24.39 27.27
N LEU A 64 0.63 25.61 27.72
CA LEU A 64 0.82 26.01 29.11
C LEU A 64 -0.47 25.71 29.90
N ASP A 65 -0.36 25.64 31.23
CA ASP A 65 -1.52 25.57 32.12
C ASP A 65 -1.72 26.94 32.79
N TYR A 66 -2.88 27.57 32.57
CA TYR A 66 -3.15 28.87 33.16
C TYR A 66 -3.17 28.84 34.69
N HIS A 67 -3.58 27.74 35.33
CA HIS A 67 -3.58 27.63 36.78
C HIS A 67 -2.15 27.71 37.34
N LEU A 68 -1.24 26.96 36.71
CA LEU A 68 0.18 26.98 37.08
C LEU A 68 0.81 28.35 36.83
N LEU A 69 0.44 29.03 35.74
CA LEU A 69 0.92 30.39 35.45
C LEU A 69 0.42 31.42 36.47
N LEU A 70 -0.85 31.31 36.91
CA LEU A 70 -1.40 32.17 37.97
C LEU A 70 -0.69 31.93 39.31
N GLN A 71 -0.41 30.67 39.66
CA GLN A 71 0.32 30.32 40.87
C GLN A 71 1.76 30.85 40.82
N THR A 72 2.46 30.64 39.71
CA THR A 72 3.84 31.14 39.50
C THR A 72 3.90 32.67 39.59
N HIS A 73 2.88 33.36 39.08
CA HIS A 73 2.78 34.82 39.18
C HIS A 73 2.59 35.27 40.64
N PHE A 74 1.73 34.59 41.39
CA PHE A 74 1.50 34.87 42.82
C PHE A 74 2.76 34.65 43.65
N GLU A 75 3.47 33.53 43.45
CA GLU A 75 4.71 33.22 44.15
C GLU A 75 5.82 34.26 43.89
N LYS A 76 5.89 34.80 42.66
CA LYS A 76 6.90 35.82 42.29
C LYS A 76 6.57 37.22 42.77
N THR A 77 5.30 37.61 42.79
CA THR A 77 4.89 39.02 42.99
C THR A 77 4.13 39.26 44.29
N GLY A 78 3.72 38.19 44.99
CA GLY A 78 2.84 38.25 46.15
C GLY A 78 1.41 38.71 45.84
N LYS A 79 1.04 38.89 44.56
CA LYS A 79 -0.24 39.45 44.13
C LYS A 79 -0.98 38.50 43.20
N VAL A 80 -2.29 38.38 43.40
CA VAL A 80 -3.17 37.57 42.55
C VAL A 80 -3.46 38.32 41.24
N LEU A 81 -3.21 37.68 40.11
CA LEU A 81 -3.55 38.23 38.79
C LEU A 81 -5.07 38.21 38.60
N GLN A 82 -5.68 39.39 38.74
CA GLN A 82 -7.14 39.54 38.62
C GLN A 82 -7.62 39.40 37.17
N PRO A 83 -8.84 38.88 36.95
CA PRO A 83 -9.48 38.93 35.64
C PRO A 83 -9.65 40.36 35.12
N ILE A 84 -9.92 40.49 33.82
CA ILE A 84 -9.99 41.78 33.14
C ILE A 84 -11.36 42.42 33.40
N GLN A 85 -11.37 43.59 34.01
CA GLN A 85 -12.58 44.40 34.11
C GLN A 85 -12.83 45.13 32.78
N ARG A 86 -13.85 44.68 32.05
CA ARG A 86 -14.25 45.28 30.77
C ARG A 86 -15.00 46.59 31.03
N ARG A 87 -14.53 47.70 30.44
CA ARG A 87 -15.23 49.00 30.52
C ARG A 87 -16.50 48.95 29.68
N ASN A 88 -17.58 49.55 30.18
CA ASN A 88 -18.87 49.67 29.48
C ASN A 88 -18.65 50.22 28.05
N GLY A 89 -19.10 49.47 27.04
CA GLY A 89 -19.06 49.89 25.62
C GLY A 89 -18.06 49.15 24.72
N VAL A 90 -17.08 48.41 25.26
CA VAL A 90 -16.14 47.62 24.44
C VAL A 90 -16.75 46.25 24.12
N LYS A 91 -17.44 46.16 22.97
CA LYS A 91 -17.97 44.89 22.44
C LYS A 91 -16.84 44.07 21.82
N ILE A 92 -16.12 43.30 22.62
CA ILE A 92 -15.39 42.16 22.07
C ILE A 92 -16.44 41.07 21.83
N ASN A 93 -16.69 40.71 20.57
CA ASN A 93 -17.59 39.62 20.21
C ASN A 93 -16.87 38.28 20.47
N LEU A 94 -16.55 38.01 21.74
CA LEU A 94 -16.00 36.75 22.23
C LEU A 94 -17.17 35.95 22.81
N ASP A 95 -17.38 34.75 22.29
CA ASP A 95 -18.29 33.79 22.93
C ASP A 95 -17.78 33.52 24.36
N LEU A 96 -18.70 33.34 25.32
CA LEU A 96 -18.38 33.07 26.73
C LEU A 96 -17.47 31.84 26.88
N ASN A 97 -17.56 30.90 25.93
CA ASN A 97 -16.76 29.68 25.84
C ASN A 97 -15.36 29.87 25.22
N THR A 98 -14.95 31.09 24.87
CA THR A 98 -13.64 31.31 24.24
C THR A 98 -12.51 31.21 25.28
N THR A 99 -11.56 30.32 25.05
CA THR A 99 -10.36 30.14 25.89
C THR A 99 -9.09 30.54 25.14
N CYS A 100 -8.01 30.82 25.88
CA CYS A 100 -6.71 31.06 25.28
C CYS A 100 -6.16 29.77 24.63
N PRO A 101 -5.77 29.77 23.34
CA PRO A 101 -5.28 28.57 22.67
C PRO A 101 -3.93 28.06 23.19
N ARG A 102 -3.18 28.91 23.91
CA ARG A 102 -1.85 28.58 24.45
C ARG A 102 -1.91 28.08 25.89
N CYS A 103 -2.73 28.67 26.75
CA CYS A 103 -2.79 28.34 28.18
C CYS A 103 -4.14 27.85 28.70
N ASN A 104 -5.17 27.80 27.85
CA ASN A 104 -6.57 27.53 28.21
C ASN A 104 -7.22 28.53 29.20
N ALA A 105 -6.62 29.70 29.45
CA ALA A 105 -7.24 30.71 30.30
C ALA A 105 -8.65 31.11 29.79
N PRO A 106 -9.65 31.25 30.68
CA PRO A 106 -11.02 31.55 30.29
C PRO A 106 -11.16 32.97 29.75
N SER A 107 -12.33 33.27 29.17
CA SER A 107 -12.63 34.54 28.49
C SER A 107 -12.47 35.78 29.38
N ASP A 108 -12.51 35.60 30.71
CA ASP A 108 -12.28 36.67 31.69
C ASP A 108 -10.84 37.20 31.69
N TYR A 109 -9.88 36.44 31.18
CA TYR A 109 -8.47 36.84 31.05
C TYR A 109 -8.08 37.28 29.64
N LEU A 110 -9.05 37.42 28.73
CA LEU A 110 -8.83 37.78 27.33
C LEU A 110 -9.28 39.22 27.05
N TYR A 111 -8.46 39.97 26.32
CA TYR A 111 -8.80 41.33 25.87
C TYR A 111 -8.51 41.54 24.39
N ALA A 112 -9.17 42.51 23.78
CA ALA A 112 -8.98 42.85 22.38
C ALA A 112 -7.71 43.69 22.24
N ASN A 113 -6.81 43.24 21.36
CA ASN A 113 -5.57 43.96 21.08
C ASN A 113 -5.76 45.04 19.99
N ASN A 114 -6.61 44.77 18.99
CA ASN A 114 -6.77 45.61 17.79
C ASN A 114 -8.25 45.92 17.42
N GLY A 115 -9.13 46.00 18.42
CA GLY A 115 -10.54 46.40 18.24
C GLY A 115 -11.27 45.68 17.07
N PRO A 116 -11.65 46.39 15.99
CA PRO A 116 -12.45 45.84 14.88
C PRO A 116 -11.78 44.73 14.06
N LYS A 117 -10.44 44.56 14.16
CA LYS A 117 -9.70 43.51 13.42
C LYS A 117 -9.74 42.12 14.10
N GLY A 118 -10.41 41.99 15.25
CA GLY A 118 -10.72 40.67 15.85
C GLY A 118 -9.52 39.87 16.36
N GLN A 119 -8.42 40.53 16.75
CA GLN A 119 -7.28 39.91 17.43
C GLN A 119 -7.39 40.11 18.95
N CYS A 120 -7.22 39.02 19.68
CA CYS A 120 -7.25 38.92 21.14
C CYS A 120 -5.83 38.71 21.69
N ASN A 121 -5.62 39.17 22.92
CA ASN A 121 -4.43 38.88 23.70
C ASN A 121 -4.84 38.27 25.06
N CYS A 122 -4.02 37.36 25.57
CA CYS A 122 -4.24 36.70 26.84
C CYS A 122 -3.41 37.38 27.93
N LYS A 123 -4.04 37.88 29.00
CA LYS A 123 -3.35 38.50 30.14
C LYS A 123 -2.47 37.54 30.94
N VAL A 124 -2.73 36.22 30.85
CA VAL A 124 -2.00 35.20 31.64
C VAL A 124 -0.69 34.79 30.96
N CYS A 125 -0.67 34.69 29.63
CA CYS A 125 0.48 34.16 28.89
C CYS A 125 0.95 35.04 27.71
N ASP A 126 0.39 36.26 27.60
CA ASP A 126 0.64 37.26 26.55
C ASP A 126 0.50 36.74 25.12
N ALA A 127 -0.26 35.65 24.94
CA ALA A 127 -0.48 35.05 23.64
C ALA A 127 -1.46 35.87 22.80
N LEU A 128 -1.00 36.29 21.62
CA LEU A 128 -1.80 36.93 20.59
C LEU A 128 -2.47 35.89 19.69
N PHE A 129 -3.79 35.95 19.54
CA PHE A 129 -4.55 35.02 18.68
C PHE A 129 -5.81 35.67 18.11
N SER A 130 -6.44 35.03 17.12
CA SER A 130 -7.77 35.44 16.63
C SER A 130 -8.79 34.35 16.93
N PRO A 131 -9.99 34.68 17.45
CA PRO A 131 -11.06 33.70 17.68
C PRO A 131 -11.49 32.97 16.40
N LYS A 132 -11.36 33.63 15.23
CA LYS A 132 -11.70 33.05 13.91
C LYS A 132 -10.63 32.10 13.39
N ASN A 133 -9.36 32.42 13.65
CA ASN A 133 -8.21 31.60 13.28
C ASN A 133 -7.58 31.06 14.56
N HIS A 134 -8.36 30.25 15.29
CA HIS A 134 -7.88 29.56 16.48
C HIS A 134 -6.59 28.83 16.09
N PHE A 135 -5.50 29.04 16.84
CA PHE A 135 -4.26 28.27 16.66
C PHE A 135 -4.60 26.79 16.90
N SER A 136 -4.98 26.09 15.84
CA SER A 136 -5.41 24.69 15.86
C SER A 136 -4.32 23.75 15.38
N LYS A 137 -3.08 24.23 15.26
CA LYS A 137 -1.93 23.38 14.94
C LYS A 137 -1.23 23.01 16.24
N ALA A 138 -1.52 21.82 16.74
CA ALA A 138 -0.80 21.21 17.86
C ALA A 138 0.72 21.14 17.61
N ALA A 139 1.13 21.15 16.33
CA ALA A 139 2.51 21.32 15.91
C ALA A 139 2.63 22.16 14.63
N ILE A 140 3.63 23.03 14.57
CA ILE A 140 4.03 23.77 13.37
C ILE A 140 5.06 22.95 12.61
N LEU A 141 4.74 22.62 11.36
CA LEU A 141 5.66 21.93 10.46
C LEU A 141 6.61 22.97 9.85
N LYS A 142 7.92 22.81 10.05
CA LYS A 142 8.97 23.69 9.52
C LYS A 142 9.82 22.96 8.49
N CYS A 143 10.24 23.71 7.47
CA CYS A 143 11.17 23.22 6.45
C CYS A 143 12.52 22.86 7.09
N PRO A 144 13.09 21.66 6.86
CA PRO A 144 14.37 21.27 7.43
C PRO A 144 15.54 22.09 6.88
N HIS A 145 15.39 22.71 5.71
CA HIS A 145 16.47 23.44 5.05
C HIS A 145 16.51 24.95 5.34
N CYS A 146 15.38 25.56 5.74
CA CYS A 146 15.32 27.00 6.01
C CYS A 146 14.51 27.37 7.26
N THR A 147 14.09 26.36 8.04
CA THR A 147 13.31 26.46 9.28
C THR A 147 11.99 27.23 9.17
N HIS A 148 11.58 27.59 7.95
CA HIS A 148 10.36 28.36 7.72
C HIS A 148 9.12 27.47 7.80
N PRO A 149 8.00 27.94 8.40
CA PRO A 149 6.76 27.19 8.44
C PRO A 149 6.29 26.76 7.05
N LEU A 150 5.81 25.53 6.95
CA LEU A 150 5.26 24.99 5.72
C LEU A 150 3.78 25.36 5.58
N GLU A 151 3.38 25.66 4.35
CA GLU A 151 1.99 25.99 4.03
C GLU A 151 1.31 24.80 3.35
N LYS A 152 0.09 24.50 3.76
CA LYS A 152 -0.76 23.51 3.08
C LYS A 152 -1.15 24.07 1.72
N VAL A 153 -0.86 23.32 0.65
CA VAL A 153 -1.09 23.74 -0.73
C VAL A 153 -2.08 22.86 -1.49
N LYS A 154 -2.24 21.60 -1.09
CA LYS A 154 -3.16 20.66 -1.73
C LYS A 154 -3.73 19.67 -0.73
N ASP A 155 -5.00 19.35 -0.92
CA ASP A 155 -5.71 18.24 -0.29
C ASP A 155 -5.71 17.04 -1.26
N ARG A 156 -5.33 15.86 -0.79
CA ARG A 156 -5.39 14.60 -1.57
C ARG A 156 -6.13 13.55 -0.75
N ASN A 157 -6.59 12.51 -1.43
CA ASN A 157 -7.19 11.37 -0.75
C ASN A 157 -6.14 10.71 0.19
N GLY A 158 -6.41 10.73 1.50
CA GLY A 158 -5.55 10.14 2.53
C GLY A 158 -4.36 10.98 3.01
N PHE A 159 -4.05 12.14 2.41
CA PHE A 159 -2.97 13.02 2.88
C PHE A 159 -3.04 14.47 2.39
N ASP A 160 -2.45 15.36 3.17
CA ASP A 160 -2.28 16.77 2.85
C ASP A 160 -0.86 17.08 2.38
N VAL A 161 -0.71 17.95 1.38
CA VAL A 161 0.59 18.38 0.87
C VAL A 161 0.93 19.76 1.42
N TYR A 162 2.06 19.83 2.10
CA TYR A 162 2.68 21.04 2.63
C TYR A 162 3.90 21.43 1.79
N LYS A 163 4.08 22.72 1.53
CA LYS A 163 5.15 23.26 0.67
C LYS A 163 5.90 24.38 1.36
N CYS A 164 7.22 24.40 1.22
CA CYS A 164 8.03 25.58 1.52
C CYS A 164 7.97 26.56 0.33
N LYS A 165 7.35 27.74 0.50
CA LYS A 165 7.21 28.74 -0.58
C LYS A 165 8.42 29.66 -0.77
N ARG A 166 9.37 29.65 0.17
CA ARG A 166 10.57 30.50 0.11
C ARG A 166 11.43 30.20 -1.12
N ALA A 167 11.71 31.24 -1.91
CA ALA A 167 12.59 31.19 -3.08
C ALA A 167 14.08 31.24 -2.71
N ASP A 168 14.40 31.74 -1.52
CA ASP A 168 15.74 31.76 -0.93
C ASP A 168 16.03 30.52 -0.07
N CYS A 169 15.13 29.53 -0.07
CA CYS A 169 15.35 28.27 0.62
C CYS A 169 16.56 27.53 0.02
N PRO A 170 17.54 27.06 0.82
CA PRO A 170 18.71 26.34 0.31
C PRO A 170 18.37 25.14 -0.58
N TYR A 171 17.26 24.44 -0.29
CA TYR A 171 16.76 23.35 -1.14
C TYR A 171 16.37 23.84 -2.53
N TYR A 172 15.64 24.96 -2.61
CA TYR A 172 15.21 25.53 -3.89
C TYR A 172 16.41 26.01 -4.70
N LEU A 173 17.34 26.73 -4.06
CA LEU A 173 18.55 27.24 -4.71
C LEU A 173 19.41 26.10 -5.26
N ARG A 174 19.61 25.03 -4.47
CA ARG A 174 20.35 23.82 -4.91
C ARG A 174 19.68 23.16 -6.11
N ARG A 175 18.34 23.06 -6.11
CA ARG A 175 17.58 22.50 -7.24
C ARG A 175 17.70 23.36 -8.49
N LEU A 176 17.68 24.68 -8.34
CA LEU A 176 17.81 25.62 -9.45
C LEU A 176 19.21 25.60 -10.07
N GLN A 177 20.25 25.44 -9.25
CA GLN A 177 21.62 25.26 -9.71
C GLN A 177 21.83 23.91 -10.41
N GLY A 178 21.11 22.87 -10.00
CA GLY A 178 21.22 21.53 -10.57
C GLY A 178 20.50 21.29 -11.91
N LEU A 179 19.77 22.27 -12.44
CA LEU A 179 19.11 22.15 -13.75
C LEU A 179 20.13 22.32 -14.89
N THR A 180 20.06 21.47 -15.91
CA THR A 180 20.82 21.67 -17.16
C THR A 180 20.31 22.89 -17.94
N ALA A 181 21.05 23.34 -18.96
CA ALA A 181 20.62 24.47 -19.80
C ALA A 181 19.26 24.20 -20.48
N GLU A 182 19.05 22.99 -20.99
CA GLU A 182 17.80 22.55 -21.61
C GLU A 182 16.65 22.49 -20.58
N GLU A 183 16.92 21.97 -19.38
CA GLU A 183 15.93 21.92 -18.30
C GLU A 183 15.57 23.31 -17.78
N LYS A 184 16.48 24.28 -17.81
CA LYS A 184 16.19 25.67 -17.42
C LYS A 184 15.25 26.35 -18.41
N ASP A 185 15.52 26.24 -19.71
CA ASP A 185 14.62 26.77 -20.76
C ASP A 185 13.23 26.12 -20.66
N LEU A 186 13.18 24.81 -20.41
CA LEU A 186 11.92 24.12 -20.20
C LEU A 186 11.23 24.54 -18.89
N PHE A 187 11.98 24.76 -17.81
CA PHE A 187 11.43 25.24 -16.55
C PHE A 187 10.79 26.63 -16.68
N GLU A 188 11.39 27.52 -17.47
CA GLU A 188 10.81 28.83 -17.78
C GLU A 188 9.48 28.71 -18.53
N LYS A 189 9.39 27.77 -19.49
CA LYS A 189 8.17 27.51 -20.28
C LYS A 189 7.10 26.75 -19.51
N GLN A 190 7.50 25.76 -18.71
CA GLN A 190 6.63 24.78 -18.07
C GLN A 190 7.04 24.52 -16.60
N PRO A 191 6.97 25.53 -15.72
CA PRO A 191 7.50 25.43 -14.34
C PRO A 191 6.77 24.40 -13.49
N HIS A 192 5.51 24.11 -13.81
CA HIS A 192 4.66 23.15 -13.10
C HIS A 192 5.14 21.70 -13.23
N GLN A 193 6.00 21.39 -14.21
CA GLN A 193 6.60 20.07 -14.38
C GLN A 193 7.76 19.83 -13.40
N PHE A 194 8.25 20.89 -12.74
CA PHE A 194 9.40 20.83 -11.86
C PHE A 194 9.03 21.00 -10.38
N LYS A 195 9.29 19.96 -9.58
CA LYS A 195 9.37 19.98 -8.12
C LYS A 195 10.62 20.74 -7.68
N MET A 196 10.52 22.05 -7.61
CA MET A 196 11.62 22.93 -7.18
C MET A 196 11.66 23.16 -5.67
N HIS A 197 10.52 23.05 -5.00
CA HIS A 197 10.42 23.32 -3.57
C HIS A 197 10.35 22.03 -2.75
N TYR A 198 10.78 22.14 -1.50
CA TYR A 198 10.58 21.10 -0.49
C TYR A 198 9.08 20.87 -0.27
N LEU A 199 8.68 19.59 -0.28
CA LEU A 199 7.31 19.15 -0.07
C LEU A 199 7.25 18.12 1.05
N PHE A 200 6.39 18.37 2.02
CA PHE A 200 6.03 17.38 3.04
C PHE A 200 4.60 16.88 2.81
N ARG A 201 4.35 15.60 3.12
CA ARG A 201 3.03 14.97 2.99
C ARG A 201 2.58 14.48 4.36
N GLN A 202 1.58 15.12 4.94
CA GLN A 202 1.01 14.70 6.21
C GLN A 202 -0.13 13.72 5.93
N PHE A 203 0.00 12.48 6.40
CA PHE A 203 -1.04 11.48 6.19
C PHE A 203 -2.17 11.66 7.20
N ASN A 204 -3.40 11.54 6.70
CA ASN A 204 -4.62 11.62 7.50
C ASN A 204 -5.13 10.21 7.87
N ILE A 205 -4.24 9.22 7.85
CA ILE A 205 -4.50 7.80 8.13
C ILE A 205 -4.06 7.53 9.57
N VAL A 206 -4.95 6.97 10.39
CA VAL A 206 -4.62 6.59 11.77
C VAL A 206 -3.58 5.47 11.74
N PHE A 207 -2.47 5.66 12.46
CA PHE A 207 -1.49 4.60 12.63
C PHE A 207 -2.00 3.57 13.63
N GLU A 208 -2.34 2.40 13.11
CA GLU A 208 -2.59 1.23 13.92
C GLU A 208 -1.24 0.56 14.21
N PRO A 209 -0.89 0.34 15.50
CA PRO A 209 0.33 -0.38 15.86
C PRO A 209 0.38 -1.72 15.12
N ILE A 210 1.59 -2.19 14.81
CA ILE A 210 1.79 -3.52 14.27
C ILE A 210 1.42 -4.53 15.36
N SER A 211 0.14 -4.91 15.42
CA SER A 211 -0.43 -5.82 16.41
C SER A 211 -1.05 -7.06 15.75
N LYS A 212 -1.30 -8.10 16.54
CA LYS A 212 -2.01 -9.30 16.10
C LYS A 212 -3.50 -8.96 15.96
N ASP A 213 -4.10 -9.28 14.80
CA ASP A 213 -5.51 -9.00 14.54
C ASP A 213 -6.42 -9.93 15.36
N SER A 214 -7.64 -9.47 15.65
CA SER A 214 -8.66 -10.26 16.33
C SER A 214 -9.07 -11.49 15.51
N ILE A 215 -9.18 -12.64 16.17
CA ILE A 215 -9.60 -13.90 15.54
C ILE A 215 -11.07 -13.81 15.12
N ILE A 216 -11.34 -13.96 13.81
CA ILE A 216 -12.69 -14.01 13.25
C ILE A 216 -13.22 -15.44 13.36
N GLN A 217 -14.47 -15.62 13.79
CA GLN A 217 -15.11 -16.93 13.92
C GLN A 217 -15.57 -17.47 12.54
N PRO A 218 -15.38 -18.76 12.23
CA PRO A 218 -15.77 -19.34 10.95
C PRO A 218 -17.29 -19.52 10.83
N LYS A 219 -17.82 -19.43 9.59
CA LYS A 219 -19.25 -19.63 9.30
C LYS A 219 -19.71 -21.08 9.53
N VAL A 220 -18.83 -22.06 9.29
CA VAL A 220 -19.07 -23.47 9.59
C VAL A 220 -18.05 -23.91 10.62
N ASN A 221 -18.53 -24.53 11.69
CA ASN A 221 -17.64 -25.20 12.63
C ASN A 221 -17.05 -26.45 11.96
N LEU A 222 -15.73 -26.46 11.72
CA LEU A 222 -15.06 -27.60 11.10
C LEU A 222 -15.17 -28.89 11.94
N ALA A 223 -15.47 -28.80 13.24
CA ALA A 223 -15.76 -29.97 14.06
C ALA A 223 -17.07 -30.68 13.69
N ASN A 224 -18.00 -29.98 13.03
CA ASN A 224 -19.35 -30.46 12.71
C ASN A 224 -19.57 -30.70 11.20
N ILE A 225 -18.50 -30.81 10.41
CA ILE A 225 -18.65 -31.06 8.97
C ILE A 225 -19.15 -32.48 8.72
N HIS A 226 -20.04 -32.63 7.75
CA HIS A 226 -20.62 -33.92 7.36
C HIS A 226 -19.66 -34.85 6.60
N CYS A 227 -18.36 -34.55 6.54
CA CYS A 227 -17.36 -35.35 5.84
C CYS A 227 -16.14 -35.62 6.72
N SER A 228 -15.44 -36.71 6.46
CA SER A 228 -14.22 -37.02 7.22
C SER A 228 -13.14 -35.96 6.97
N PRO A 229 -12.21 -35.75 7.93
CA PRO A 229 -11.09 -34.81 7.74
C PRO A 229 -10.26 -35.11 6.49
N TYR A 230 -10.13 -36.39 6.12
CA TYR A 230 -9.47 -36.81 4.89
C TYR A 230 -10.22 -36.39 3.62
N THR A 231 -11.55 -36.53 3.61
CA THR A 231 -12.40 -36.07 2.51
C THR A 231 -12.32 -34.54 2.35
N LEU A 232 -12.26 -33.79 3.45
CA LEU A 232 -11.96 -32.35 3.39
C LEU A 232 -10.59 -32.08 2.76
N GLY A 233 -9.55 -32.82 3.16
CA GLY A 233 -8.22 -32.74 2.56
C GLY A 233 -8.22 -33.03 1.05
N LEU A 234 -9.00 -34.01 0.60
CA LEU A 234 -9.20 -34.29 -0.84
C LEU A 234 -9.85 -33.10 -1.56
N ILE A 235 -10.94 -32.56 -1.01
CA ILE A 235 -11.64 -31.40 -1.57
C ILE A 235 -10.69 -30.21 -1.72
N LEU A 236 -9.91 -29.89 -0.67
CA LEU A 236 -8.95 -28.80 -0.70
C LEU A 236 -7.81 -29.04 -1.69
N THR A 237 -7.35 -30.29 -1.80
CA THR A 237 -6.31 -30.67 -2.79
C THR A 237 -6.79 -30.36 -4.21
N TYR A 238 -7.99 -30.77 -4.59
CA TYR A 238 -8.53 -30.50 -5.92
C TYR A 238 -8.87 -29.02 -6.14
N HIS A 239 -9.51 -28.39 -5.15
CA HIS A 239 -9.98 -27.03 -5.28
C HIS A 239 -8.83 -26.00 -5.26
N VAL A 240 -7.86 -26.17 -4.35
CA VAL A 240 -6.78 -25.20 -4.11
C VAL A 240 -5.52 -25.59 -4.87
N ASN A 241 -4.96 -26.79 -4.66
CA ASN A 241 -3.66 -27.16 -5.22
C ASN A 241 -3.71 -27.24 -6.75
N TYR A 242 -4.79 -27.83 -7.27
CA TYR A 242 -5.04 -28.00 -8.71
C TYR A 242 -5.92 -26.90 -9.31
N GLY A 243 -6.34 -25.91 -8.51
CA GLY A 243 -7.08 -24.74 -8.98
C GLY A 243 -8.42 -25.04 -9.66
N LEU A 244 -9.08 -26.15 -9.32
CA LEU A 244 -10.36 -26.52 -9.94
C LEU A 244 -11.50 -25.68 -9.38
N SER A 245 -12.49 -25.37 -10.22
CA SER A 245 -13.72 -24.71 -9.75
C SER A 245 -14.48 -25.62 -8.77
N ALA A 246 -15.28 -25.05 -7.88
CA ALA A 246 -16.04 -25.83 -6.91
C ALA A 246 -17.00 -26.83 -7.57
N ARG A 247 -17.57 -26.49 -8.74
CA ARG A 247 -18.43 -27.41 -9.51
C ARG A 247 -17.64 -28.57 -10.11
N LYS A 248 -16.47 -28.30 -10.70
CA LYS A 248 -15.59 -29.36 -11.23
C LYS A 248 -15.06 -30.25 -10.11
N THR A 249 -14.75 -29.66 -8.96
CA THR A 249 -14.34 -30.41 -7.77
C THR A 249 -15.46 -31.31 -7.29
N ALA A 250 -16.71 -30.81 -7.20
CA ALA A 250 -17.87 -31.63 -6.84
C ALA A 250 -18.08 -32.80 -7.81
N ALA A 251 -17.99 -32.55 -9.12
CA ALA A 251 -18.08 -33.61 -10.14
C ALA A 251 -16.98 -34.66 -9.94
N LEU A 252 -15.71 -34.23 -9.78
CA LEU A 252 -14.59 -35.15 -9.56
C LEU A 252 -14.74 -35.96 -8.27
N MET A 253 -15.20 -35.33 -7.17
CA MET A 253 -15.48 -36.03 -5.92
C MET A 253 -16.53 -37.14 -6.10
N TYR A 254 -17.52 -36.95 -6.98
CA TYR A 254 -18.48 -37.98 -7.30
C TYR A 254 -17.91 -39.03 -8.27
N ASP A 255 -17.35 -38.60 -9.40
CA ASP A 255 -16.91 -39.50 -10.48
C ASP A 255 -15.76 -40.42 -10.05
N VAL A 256 -14.84 -39.92 -9.22
CA VAL A 256 -13.63 -40.65 -8.81
C VAL A 256 -13.78 -41.30 -7.44
N HIS A 257 -14.45 -40.61 -6.50
CA HIS A 257 -14.51 -41.04 -5.09
C HIS A 257 -15.91 -41.47 -4.65
N ASN A 258 -16.92 -41.40 -5.52
CA ASN A 258 -18.33 -41.65 -5.22
C ASN A 258 -18.87 -40.83 -4.03
N VAL A 259 -18.30 -39.64 -3.80
CA VAL A 259 -18.70 -38.72 -2.72
C VAL A 259 -19.63 -37.65 -3.31
N LYS A 260 -20.91 -37.74 -2.96
CA LYS A 260 -21.90 -36.75 -3.37
C LYS A 260 -21.78 -35.48 -2.52
N ILE A 261 -21.21 -34.43 -3.10
CA ILE A 261 -21.08 -33.11 -2.46
C ILE A 261 -21.45 -32.00 -3.45
N THR A 262 -22.03 -30.91 -2.95
CA THR A 262 -22.37 -29.76 -3.79
C THR A 262 -21.21 -28.78 -3.90
N GLY A 263 -21.15 -28.02 -5.00
CA GLY A 263 -20.18 -26.94 -5.14
C GLY A 263 -20.31 -25.86 -4.04
N GLN A 264 -21.52 -25.60 -3.54
CA GLN A 264 -21.72 -24.65 -2.44
C GLN A 264 -21.11 -25.17 -1.14
N THR A 265 -21.25 -26.47 -0.86
CA THR A 265 -20.62 -27.11 0.31
C THR A 265 -19.10 -26.97 0.25
N ILE A 266 -18.49 -27.19 -0.93
CA ILE A 266 -17.05 -27.02 -1.13
C ILE A 266 -16.61 -25.58 -0.85
N LEU A 267 -17.35 -24.57 -1.34
CA LEU A 267 -17.06 -23.16 -1.05
C LEU A 267 -17.17 -22.84 0.44
N ASN A 268 -18.16 -23.39 1.13
CA ASN A 268 -18.32 -23.22 2.58
C ASN A 268 -17.15 -23.85 3.36
N TYR A 269 -16.70 -25.04 2.95
CA TYR A 269 -15.54 -25.71 3.54
C TYR A 269 -14.25 -24.94 3.30
N ALA A 270 -14.01 -24.47 2.07
CA ALA A 270 -12.88 -23.63 1.74
C ALA A 270 -12.88 -22.34 2.57
N SER A 271 -14.03 -21.64 2.65
CA SER A 271 -14.12 -20.41 3.44
C SER A 271 -13.88 -20.63 4.93
N SER A 272 -14.37 -21.74 5.50
CA SER A 272 -14.21 -22.01 6.93
C SER A 272 -12.78 -22.44 7.25
N THR A 273 -12.17 -23.23 6.37
CA THR A 273 -10.76 -23.60 6.44
C THR A 273 -9.87 -22.37 6.34
N SER A 274 -10.18 -21.43 5.44
CA SER A 274 -9.44 -20.18 5.32
C SER A 274 -9.45 -19.36 6.61
N VAL A 275 -10.57 -19.31 7.33
CA VAL A 275 -10.67 -18.53 8.57
C VAL A 275 -9.76 -19.12 9.65
N ILE A 276 -9.66 -20.44 9.72
CA ILE A 276 -8.80 -21.15 10.70
C ILE A 276 -7.32 -21.01 10.32
N LEU A 277 -6.99 -21.13 9.04
CA LEU A 277 -5.60 -21.07 8.58
C LEU A 277 -5.04 -19.65 8.49
N LYS A 278 -5.90 -18.62 8.40
CA LYS A 278 -5.46 -17.23 8.21
C LYS A 278 -4.58 -16.73 9.37
N PRO A 279 -4.99 -16.86 10.65
CA PRO A 279 -4.14 -16.44 11.76
C PRO A 279 -2.82 -17.20 11.81
N PHE A 280 -2.83 -18.50 11.50
CA PHE A 280 -1.62 -19.31 11.43
C PHE A 280 -0.68 -18.81 10.31
N LEU A 281 -1.19 -18.56 9.10
CA LEU A 281 -0.44 -17.96 7.99
C LEU A 281 0.17 -16.61 8.35
N GLU A 282 -0.56 -15.76 9.08
CA GLU A 282 -0.13 -14.40 9.39
C GLU A 282 0.90 -14.33 10.52
N ASN A 283 0.84 -15.25 11.48
CA ASN A 283 1.65 -15.22 12.70
C ASN A 283 2.71 -16.33 12.76
N TYR A 284 2.86 -17.13 11.71
CA TYR A 284 3.91 -18.13 11.64
C TYR A 284 5.30 -17.47 11.78
N PRO A 285 6.23 -18.04 12.57
CA PRO A 285 7.57 -17.51 12.74
C PRO A 285 8.43 -17.80 11.50
N TYR A 286 8.25 -17.00 10.45
CA TYR A 286 8.98 -17.18 9.19
C TYR A 286 10.46 -16.84 9.33
N GLU A 287 11.31 -17.70 8.77
CA GLU A 287 12.72 -17.38 8.49
C GLU A 287 12.78 -16.61 7.17
N LEU A 288 12.96 -15.30 7.25
CA LEU A 288 12.95 -14.40 6.11
C LEU A 288 14.37 -14.09 5.62
N SER A 289 14.49 -13.84 4.31
CA SER A 289 15.70 -13.30 3.70
C SER A 289 15.76 -11.77 3.80
N ASP A 290 16.65 -11.16 3.02
CA ASP A 290 16.82 -9.72 2.86
C ASP A 290 16.25 -9.18 1.54
N GLN A 291 15.72 -10.03 0.66
CA GLN A 291 15.27 -9.64 -0.68
C GLN A 291 13.75 -9.74 -0.83
N PHE A 292 13.09 -8.60 -0.64
CA PHE A 292 11.64 -8.50 -0.74
C PHE A 292 11.20 -7.77 -2.01
N CYS A 293 10.20 -8.33 -2.70
CA CYS A 293 9.58 -7.69 -3.85
C CYS A 293 8.06 -7.59 -3.67
N GLY A 294 7.46 -6.55 -4.24
CA GLY A 294 6.03 -6.28 -4.18
C GLY A 294 5.45 -5.93 -5.55
N ASP A 295 4.24 -6.41 -5.83
CA ASP A 295 3.52 -6.15 -7.07
C ASP A 295 2.00 -6.27 -6.84
N GLU A 296 1.24 -5.52 -7.60
CA GLU A 296 -0.22 -5.55 -7.56
C GLU A 296 -0.78 -6.33 -8.74
N THR A 297 -1.84 -7.08 -8.49
CA THR A 297 -2.60 -7.73 -9.55
C THR A 297 -4.09 -7.54 -9.39
N TYR A 298 -4.83 -7.57 -10.50
CA TYR A 298 -6.28 -7.34 -10.46
C TYR A 298 -7.08 -8.63 -10.21
N ILE A 299 -8.17 -8.57 -9.48
CA ILE A 299 -9.16 -9.65 -9.36
C ILE A 299 -10.57 -9.08 -9.50
N ARG A 300 -11.55 -9.89 -9.89
CA ARG A 300 -12.95 -9.46 -9.97
C ARG A 300 -13.68 -9.85 -8.71
N VAL A 301 -14.32 -8.89 -8.06
CA VAL A 301 -15.17 -9.08 -6.89
C VAL A 301 -16.50 -8.38 -7.14
N SER A 302 -17.60 -9.13 -7.04
CA SER A 302 -18.97 -8.64 -7.29
C SER A 302 -19.10 -7.88 -8.62
N GLY A 303 -18.43 -8.37 -9.66
CA GLY A 303 -18.43 -7.76 -11.00
C GLY A 303 -17.50 -6.56 -11.19
N ARG A 304 -16.80 -6.09 -10.15
CA ARG A 304 -15.89 -4.94 -10.20
C ARG A 304 -14.43 -5.38 -10.08
N TRP A 305 -13.51 -4.58 -10.61
CA TRP A 305 -12.07 -4.81 -10.45
C TRP A 305 -11.63 -4.36 -9.06
N ASN A 306 -10.99 -5.28 -8.34
CA ASN A 306 -10.27 -5.06 -7.10
C ASN A 306 -8.79 -5.35 -7.34
N TYR A 307 -7.94 -4.90 -6.42
CA TYR A 307 -6.50 -5.06 -6.44
C TYR A 307 -6.06 -5.99 -5.31
N LEU A 308 -5.14 -6.88 -5.62
CA LEU A 308 -4.47 -7.80 -4.72
C LEU A 308 -3.00 -7.42 -4.67
N PHE A 309 -2.52 -7.08 -3.49
CA PHE A 309 -1.17 -6.64 -3.22
C PHE A 309 -0.35 -7.81 -2.67
N PHE A 310 0.56 -8.33 -3.48
CA PHE A 310 1.50 -9.34 -3.03
C PHE A 310 2.82 -8.69 -2.63
N PHE A 311 3.30 -9.05 -1.44
CA PHE A 311 4.72 -8.96 -1.09
C PHE A 311 5.28 -10.36 -0.94
N PHE A 312 6.53 -10.52 -1.34
CA PHE A 312 7.15 -11.82 -1.55
C PHE A 312 8.62 -11.79 -1.16
N ASP A 313 9.03 -12.76 -0.35
CA ASP A 313 10.44 -13.10 -0.14
C ASP A 313 10.95 -13.83 -1.38
N ALA A 314 11.83 -13.16 -2.12
CA ALA A 314 12.30 -13.68 -3.39
C ALA A 314 13.30 -14.82 -3.25
N VAL A 315 14.00 -14.95 -2.13
CA VAL A 315 14.98 -16.03 -1.91
C VAL A 315 14.25 -17.28 -1.42
N ASN A 316 13.55 -17.16 -0.29
CA ASN A 316 12.88 -18.29 0.38
C ASN A 316 11.55 -18.66 -0.28
N LYS A 317 11.08 -17.86 -1.25
CA LYS A 317 9.83 -18.04 -1.97
C LYS A 317 8.59 -18.03 -1.06
N ILE A 318 8.57 -17.13 -0.08
CA ILE A 318 7.48 -17.00 0.89
C ILE A 318 6.59 -15.82 0.51
N ILE A 319 5.27 -16.03 0.42
CA ILE A 319 4.31 -14.93 0.28
C ILE A 319 4.10 -14.28 1.65
N LEU A 320 4.36 -12.97 1.74
CA LEU A 320 4.35 -12.19 2.97
C LEU A 320 3.11 -11.32 3.12
N SER A 321 2.52 -10.85 2.03
CA SER A 321 1.27 -10.07 2.06
C SER A 321 0.35 -10.57 0.97
N ASN A 322 -0.96 -10.56 1.22
CA ASN A 322 -1.98 -10.92 0.25
C ASN A 322 -3.24 -10.05 0.35
N TYR A 323 -3.05 -8.80 0.77
CA TYR A 323 -4.10 -7.81 0.98
C TYR A 323 -4.95 -7.54 -0.28
N VAL A 324 -6.28 -7.63 -0.14
CA VAL A 324 -7.26 -7.36 -1.22
C VAL A 324 -8.01 -6.06 -0.93
N SER A 325 -7.96 -5.12 -1.87
CA SER A 325 -8.60 -3.80 -1.77
C SER A 325 -9.43 -3.46 -3.02
N PRO A 326 -10.57 -2.75 -2.89
CA PRO A 326 -11.25 -2.16 -4.05
C PRO A 326 -10.42 -1.04 -4.71
N ASN A 327 -9.46 -0.45 -3.99
CA ASN A 327 -8.69 0.70 -4.43
C ASN A 327 -7.22 0.35 -4.69
N ARG A 328 -6.59 1.09 -5.60
CA ARG A 328 -5.14 1.07 -5.82
C ARG A 328 -4.54 2.37 -5.32
N ASP A 329 -4.52 2.54 -4.01
CA ASP A 329 -4.12 3.78 -3.32
C ASP A 329 -3.02 3.54 -2.28
N THR A 330 -2.54 4.64 -1.69
CA THR A 330 -1.49 4.63 -0.67
C THR A 330 -1.91 3.84 0.56
N GLU A 331 -3.17 3.97 0.98
CA GLU A 331 -3.70 3.26 2.14
C GLU A 331 -3.61 1.74 1.94
N SER A 332 -3.97 1.26 0.74
CA SER A 332 -3.84 -0.16 0.40
C SER A 332 -2.39 -0.65 0.42
N ALA A 333 -1.44 0.18 -0.03
CA ALA A 333 -0.01 -0.14 0.05
C ALA A 333 0.51 -0.16 1.50
N ILE A 334 0.03 0.75 2.35
CA ILE A 334 0.35 0.76 3.78
C ILE A 334 -0.14 -0.53 4.44
N TYR A 335 -1.39 -0.94 4.21
CA TYR A 335 -1.92 -2.19 4.78
C TYR A 335 -1.16 -3.43 4.29
N ALA A 336 -0.81 -3.49 3.01
CA ALA A 336 -0.02 -4.59 2.47
C ALA A 336 1.38 -4.67 3.11
N LEU A 337 2.08 -3.55 3.26
CA LEU A 337 3.38 -3.50 3.96
C LEU A 337 3.25 -3.85 5.45
N ARG A 338 2.14 -3.46 6.10
CA ARG A 338 1.87 -3.85 7.48
C ARG A 338 1.84 -5.36 7.64
N GLU A 339 1.20 -6.09 6.73
CA GLU A 339 1.18 -7.57 6.76
C GLU A 339 2.58 -8.18 6.67
N VAL A 340 3.52 -7.50 6.00
CA VAL A 340 4.93 -7.89 5.93
C VAL A 340 5.62 -7.64 7.27
N PHE A 341 5.50 -6.42 7.81
CA PHE A 341 6.16 -6.07 9.08
C PHE A 341 5.68 -6.91 10.26
N LYS A 342 4.41 -7.35 10.27
CA LYS A 342 3.89 -8.30 11.28
C LYS A 342 4.68 -9.62 11.31
N LYS A 343 5.27 -10.03 10.18
CA LYS A 343 6.03 -11.28 10.05
C LYS A 343 7.53 -11.11 10.35
N MET A 344 7.97 -9.89 10.67
CA MET A 344 9.36 -9.56 10.99
C MET A 344 9.48 -9.31 12.49
N PRO A 345 10.10 -10.21 13.28
CA PRO A 345 10.33 -9.99 14.70
C PRO A 345 11.14 -8.71 14.98
N GLN A 346 12.08 -8.41 14.10
CA GLN A 346 12.83 -7.16 14.07
C GLN A 346 12.92 -6.67 12.63
N ILE A 347 12.72 -5.37 12.43
CA ILE A 347 12.80 -4.74 11.11
C ILE A 347 14.27 -4.34 10.86
N PRO A 348 14.94 -4.88 9.83
CA PRO A 348 16.32 -4.50 9.50
C PRO A 348 16.45 -3.02 9.15
N GLU A 349 17.57 -2.38 9.52
CA GLU A 349 17.82 -0.96 9.22
C GLU A 349 18.02 -0.70 7.72
N ASP A 350 18.55 -1.68 6.99
CA ASP A 350 18.84 -1.65 5.56
C ASP A 350 17.78 -2.37 4.71
N LEU A 351 16.56 -2.51 5.25
CA LEU A 351 15.46 -3.19 4.57
C LEU A 351 15.11 -2.52 3.23
N ILE A 352 15.12 -3.31 2.15
CA ILE A 352 14.80 -2.84 0.79
C ILE A 352 13.59 -3.59 0.23
N PHE A 353 12.62 -2.86 -0.29
CA PHE A 353 11.52 -3.39 -1.09
C PHE A 353 11.66 -3.02 -2.57
N ILE A 354 11.52 -4.03 -3.43
CA ILE A 354 11.58 -3.84 -4.88
C ILE A 354 10.17 -3.91 -5.44
N VAL A 355 9.72 -2.81 -6.02
CA VAL A 355 8.33 -2.66 -6.47
C VAL A 355 8.25 -2.07 -7.87
N ASP A 356 7.06 -2.11 -8.46
CA ASP A 356 6.81 -1.42 -9.73
C ASP A 356 6.87 0.11 -9.57
N GLY A 357 6.87 0.83 -10.70
CA GLY A 357 6.94 2.30 -10.75
C GLY A 357 5.77 3.06 -10.11
N ASN A 358 4.87 2.38 -9.38
CA ASN A 358 3.71 3.01 -8.78
C ASN A 358 4.10 3.92 -7.60
N PRO A 359 3.76 5.22 -7.62
CA PRO A 359 4.11 6.16 -6.56
C PRO A 359 3.54 5.81 -5.17
N ILE A 360 2.51 4.96 -5.06
CA ILE A 360 1.90 4.62 -3.77
C ILE A 360 2.90 3.99 -2.78
N TYR A 361 3.89 3.25 -3.27
CA TYR A 361 4.88 2.60 -2.39
C TYR A 361 5.87 3.60 -1.78
N LEU A 362 6.26 4.62 -2.54
CA LEU A 362 7.07 5.73 -2.02
C LEU A 362 6.28 6.55 -0.98
N LEU A 363 4.96 6.70 -1.18
CA LEU A 363 4.10 7.33 -0.20
C LEU A 363 3.98 6.47 1.07
N ALA A 364 3.86 5.15 0.94
CA ALA A 364 3.86 4.25 2.08
C ALA A 364 5.19 4.26 2.85
N GLN A 365 6.34 4.31 2.15
CA GLN A 365 7.66 4.52 2.77
C GLN A 365 7.69 5.81 3.60
N HIS A 366 7.20 6.91 3.05
CA HIS A 366 7.12 8.18 3.78
C HIS A 366 6.20 8.11 5.01
N TYR A 367 5.10 7.36 4.92
CA TYR A 367 4.20 7.14 6.04
C TYR A 367 4.91 6.41 7.18
N TYR A 368 5.54 5.27 6.91
CA TYR A 368 6.25 4.49 7.93
C TYR A 368 7.47 5.23 8.52
N ALA A 369 8.18 6.01 7.71
CA ALA A 369 9.25 6.87 8.19
C ALA A 369 8.76 7.89 9.24
N GLN A 370 7.55 8.45 9.10
CA GLN A 370 6.94 9.34 10.11
C GLN A 370 6.65 8.62 11.44
N HIS A 371 6.51 7.30 11.40
CA HIS A 371 6.25 6.44 12.56
C HIS A 371 7.50 5.72 13.07
N GLY A 372 8.69 6.12 12.62
CA GLY A 372 9.96 5.55 13.10
C GLY A 372 10.30 4.17 12.55
N ILE A 373 9.70 3.77 11.43
CA ILE A 373 9.99 2.52 10.72
C ILE A 373 10.66 2.87 9.38
N PRO A 374 11.99 3.00 9.33
CA PRO A 374 12.71 3.29 8.10
C PRO A 374 12.86 2.03 7.24
N PHE A 375 12.73 2.20 5.93
CA PHE A 375 13.10 1.22 4.91
C PHE A 375 13.27 1.95 3.57
N ASP A 376 13.83 1.28 2.58
CA ASP A 376 14.00 1.82 1.23
C ASP A 376 13.11 1.12 0.19
N VAL A 377 12.73 1.87 -0.85
CA VAL A 377 11.90 1.38 -1.95
C VAL A 377 12.64 1.60 -3.26
N LYS A 378 13.02 0.52 -3.93
CA LYS A 378 13.59 0.54 -5.28
C LYS A 378 12.49 0.28 -6.31
N GLN A 379 12.20 1.29 -7.14
CA GLN A 379 11.23 1.16 -8.22
C GLN A 379 11.89 0.69 -9.52
N VAL A 380 11.44 -0.43 -10.06
CA VAL A 380 11.91 -0.97 -11.35
C VAL A 380 10.93 -0.59 -12.45
N ILE A 381 11.29 0.45 -13.23
CA ILE A 381 10.38 1.10 -14.20
C ILE A 381 10.67 0.58 -15.61
N GLY A 382 9.60 0.19 -16.32
CA GLY A 382 9.66 -0.09 -17.77
C GLY A 382 10.19 -1.47 -18.19
N LEU A 383 10.08 -1.72 -19.50
CA LEU A 383 10.51 -2.95 -20.17
C LEU A 383 11.99 -2.95 -20.55
N THR A 384 12.61 -1.78 -20.65
CA THR A 384 14.00 -1.58 -21.09
C THR A 384 14.90 -1.18 -19.92
N ASN A 385 16.13 -1.70 -19.90
CA ASN A 385 17.14 -1.44 -18.87
C ASN A 385 17.79 -0.06 -19.05
N ASN A 386 17.01 1.00 -18.94
CA ASN A 386 17.50 2.35 -19.21
C ASN A 386 18.29 2.95 -18.04
N ASP A 387 18.18 2.38 -16.83
CA ASP A 387 18.91 2.84 -15.64
C ASP A 387 19.61 1.69 -14.88
N PRO A 388 20.76 1.93 -14.23
CA PRO A 388 21.56 0.91 -13.55
C PRO A 388 20.82 0.15 -12.45
N VAL A 389 19.97 0.86 -11.68
CA VAL A 389 19.18 0.29 -10.58
C VAL A 389 18.16 -0.71 -11.14
N SER A 390 17.42 -0.33 -12.19
CA SER A 390 16.48 -1.22 -12.86
C SER A 390 17.16 -2.48 -13.43
N LYS A 391 18.43 -2.40 -13.85
CA LYS A 391 19.18 -3.56 -14.35
C LYS A 391 19.53 -4.55 -13.24
N GLU A 392 19.95 -4.04 -12.09
CA GLU A 392 20.35 -4.84 -10.92
C GLU A 392 19.15 -5.60 -10.31
N TYR A 393 18.03 -4.91 -10.09
CA TYR A 393 16.87 -5.47 -9.38
C TYR A 393 15.83 -6.13 -10.30
N ARG A 394 16.06 -6.18 -11.61
CA ARG A 394 15.15 -6.81 -12.59
C ARG A 394 14.85 -8.29 -12.34
N PRO A 395 15.83 -9.14 -11.94
CA PRO A 395 15.55 -10.55 -11.67
C PRO A 395 14.46 -10.75 -10.60
N LEU A 396 14.41 -9.85 -9.61
CA LEU A 396 13.44 -9.89 -8.52
C LEU A 396 12.03 -9.55 -9.02
N LYS A 397 11.91 -8.58 -9.94
CA LYS A 397 10.65 -8.29 -10.65
C LYS A 397 10.13 -9.51 -11.42
N GLN A 398 11.01 -10.24 -12.11
CA GLN A 398 10.60 -11.44 -12.86
C GLN A 398 10.10 -12.58 -11.96
N ILE A 399 10.62 -12.66 -10.73
CA ILE A 399 10.19 -13.64 -9.73
C ILE A 399 8.75 -13.35 -9.29
N ILE A 400 8.43 -12.10 -8.95
CA ILE A 400 7.06 -11.75 -8.55
C ILE A 400 6.06 -11.80 -9.71
N GLU A 401 6.46 -11.45 -10.94
CA GLU A 401 5.63 -11.65 -12.12
C GLU A 401 5.28 -13.14 -12.34
N ARG A 402 6.22 -14.05 -12.02
CA ARG A 402 5.97 -15.50 -12.06
C ARG A 402 4.99 -15.95 -10.98
N LEU A 403 5.09 -15.40 -9.77
CA LEU A 403 4.10 -15.62 -8.72
C LEU A 403 2.70 -15.18 -9.19
N ASN A 404 2.59 -13.95 -9.72
CA ASN A 404 1.35 -13.41 -10.25
C ASN A 404 0.77 -14.28 -11.37
N ARG A 405 1.61 -14.78 -12.29
CA ARG A 405 1.16 -15.71 -13.34
C ARG A 405 0.62 -17.02 -12.77
N THR A 406 1.27 -17.55 -11.74
CA THR A 406 0.85 -18.78 -11.06
C THR A 406 -0.50 -18.57 -10.38
N PHE A 407 -0.65 -17.49 -9.63
CA PHE A 407 -1.93 -17.10 -9.02
C PHE A 407 -3.03 -16.94 -10.07
N LYS A 408 -2.75 -16.25 -11.18
CA LYS A 408 -3.70 -16.04 -12.28
C LYS A 408 -4.16 -17.34 -12.92
N GLY A 409 -3.28 -18.34 -13.01
CA GLY A 409 -3.64 -19.69 -13.46
C GLY A 409 -4.80 -20.27 -12.64
N ASN A 410 -4.65 -20.26 -11.30
CA ASN A 410 -5.68 -20.75 -10.38
C ASN A 410 -6.92 -19.84 -10.36
N TYR A 411 -6.73 -18.52 -10.40
CA TYR A 411 -7.81 -17.55 -10.36
C TYR A 411 -8.74 -17.64 -11.58
N ARG A 412 -8.23 -17.95 -12.79
CA ARG A 412 -9.05 -18.02 -14.02
C ARG A 412 -10.25 -18.97 -13.89
N ALA A 413 -10.10 -20.09 -13.18
CA ALA A 413 -11.18 -21.05 -12.99
C ALA A 413 -12.34 -20.53 -12.12
N THR A 414 -12.11 -19.46 -11.34
CA THR A 414 -13.13 -18.86 -10.47
C THR A 414 -14.12 -18.01 -11.23
N THR A 415 -13.75 -17.46 -12.40
CA THR A 415 -14.50 -16.44 -13.16
C THR A 415 -14.82 -15.15 -12.39
N GLY A 416 -14.13 -14.92 -11.26
CA GLY A 416 -14.40 -13.83 -10.32
C GLY A 416 -15.16 -14.28 -9.09
N PHE A 417 -15.19 -13.43 -8.07
CA PHE A 417 -15.79 -13.71 -6.77
C PHE A 417 -17.13 -12.99 -6.62
N GLY A 418 -18.11 -13.64 -5.99
CA GLY A 418 -19.41 -13.02 -5.69
C GLY A 418 -19.38 -12.06 -4.50
N SER A 419 -18.37 -12.17 -3.63
CA SER A 419 -18.23 -11.36 -2.41
C SER A 419 -16.75 -11.13 -2.05
N GLN A 420 -16.47 -10.09 -1.27
CA GLN A 420 -15.14 -9.78 -0.75
C GLN A 420 -14.62 -10.88 0.17
N GLN A 421 -15.47 -11.47 1.01
CA GLN A 421 -15.06 -12.61 1.84
C GLN A 421 -14.61 -13.80 0.98
N GLY A 422 -15.30 -14.06 -0.13
CA GLY A 422 -14.92 -15.14 -1.05
C GLY A 422 -13.55 -14.93 -1.69
N SER A 423 -13.20 -13.69 -2.05
CA SER A 423 -11.87 -13.36 -2.61
C SER A 423 -10.77 -13.52 -1.56
N VAL A 424 -10.98 -12.99 -0.35
CA VAL A 424 -10.04 -13.15 0.77
C VAL A 424 -9.83 -14.62 1.11
N SER A 425 -10.91 -15.41 1.19
CA SER A 425 -10.81 -16.85 1.48
C SER A 425 -9.98 -17.60 0.44
N PHE A 426 -10.23 -17.34 -0.85
CA PHE A 426 -9.49 -17.98 -1.93
C PHE A 426 -8.00 -17.59 -1.94
N VAL A 427 -7.71 -16.30 -1.80
CA VAL A 427 -6.34 -15.78 -1.79
C VAL A 427 -5.57 -16.32 -0.59
N THR A 428 -6.19 -16.37 0.59
CA THR A 428 -5.59 -16.95 1.80
C THR A 428 -5.22 -18.41 1.58
N LEU A 429 -6.16 -19.24 1.11
CA LEU A 429 -5.88 -20.66 0.84
C LEU A 429 -4.79 -20.85 -0.21
N PHE A 430 -4.75 -20.00 -1.24
CA PHE A 430 -3.66 -20.01 -2.21
C PHE A 430 -2.31 -19.73 -1.53
N CYS A 431 -2.23 -18.74 -0.65
CA CYS A 431 -0.99 -18.42 0.08
C CYS A 431 -0.57 -19.53 1.05
N VAL A 432 -1.50 -20.13 1.79
CA VAL A 432 -1.24 -21.30 2.63
C VAL A 432 -0.68 -22.43 1.80
N TYR A 433 -1.35 -22.79 0.70
CA TYR A 433 -0.88 -23.82 -0.22
C TYR A 433 0.53 -23.48 -0.74
N PHE A 434 0.75 -22.24 -1.16
CA PHE A 434 2.03 -21.81 -1.72
C PHE A 434 3.18 -21.90 -0.71
N ASN A 435 2.96 -21.45 0.53
CA ASN A 435 3.99 -21.34 1.56
C ASN A 435 4.28 -22.67 2.27
N PHE A 436 3.26 -23.51 2.51
CA PHE A 436 3.42 -24.71 3.37
C PHE A 436 3.33 -26.04 2.62
N LEU A 437 2.70 -26.07 1.43
CA LEU A 437 2.33 -27.34 0.77
C LEU A 437 2.89 -27.51 -0.65
N ARG A 438 3.17 -26.41 -1.35
CA ARG A 438 3.61 -26.42 -2.75
C ARG A 438 5.12 -26.57 -2.85
N PRO A 439 5.64 -27.65 -3.47
CA PRO A 439 7.06 -27.77 -3.74
C PRO A 439 7.49 -26.80 -4.85
N HIS A 440 8.67 -26.20 -4.73
CA HIS A 440 9.23 -25.29 -5.72
C HIS A 440 10.53 -25.83 -6.31
N ALA A 441 10.66 -25.80 -7.63
CA ALA A 441 11.89 -26.22 -8.31
C ALA A 441 13.11 -25.40 -7.87
N ALA A 442 12.92 -24.12 -7.55
CA ALA A 442 13.99 -23.23 -7.06
C ALA A 442 14.48 -23.61 -5.64
N LEU A 443 13.73 -24.41 -4.90
CA LEU A 443 14.06 -24.89 -3.55
C LEU A 443 14.31 -26.40 -3.57
N GLU A 444 14.85 -26.95 -4.66
CA GLU A 444 15.13 -28.39 -4.81
C GLU A 444 13.89 -29.27 -4.59
N LYS A 445 12.71 -28.79 -5.04
CA LYS A 445 11.39 -29.42 -4.82
C LYS A 445 10.95 -29.47 -3.36
N LYS A 446 11.54 -28.68 -2.47
CA LYS A 446 11.04 -28.43 -1.10
C LYS A 446 9.96 -27.34 -1.12
N VAL A 447 9.17 -27.30 -0.04
CA VAL A 447 8.22 -26.22 0.22
C VAL A 447 8.95 -24.99 0.80
N PRO A 448 8.40 -23.76 0.67
CA PRO A 448 9.04 -22.56 1.22
C PRO A 448 9.23 -22.61 2.74
N VAL A 449 8.24 -23.16 3.45
CA VAL A 449 8.26 -23.30 4.90
C VAL A 449 8.14 -24.77 5.28
N LEU A 450 9.21 -25.28 5.87
CA LEU A 450 9.29 -26.68 6.31
C LEU A 450 8.66 -26.83 7.69
N ILE A 451 7.60 -27.65 7.76
CA ILE A 451 6.96 -28.06 9.01
C ILE A 451 7.16 -29.58 9.12
N PRO A 452 8.00 -30.08 10.05
CA PRO A 452 8.35 -31.51 10.13
C PRO A 452 7.15 -32.45 10.22
N GLU A 453 6.06 -32.02 10.86
CA GLU A 453 4.82 -32.77 11.01
C GLU A 453 4.10 -32.99 9.68
N LEU A 454 4.23 -32.05 8.72
CA LEU A 454 3.62 -32.18 7.40
C LEU A 454 4.41 -33.12 6.50
N ASP A 455 5.73 -33.21 6.66
CA ASP A 455 6.56 -34.12 5.87
C ASP A 455 6.37 -35.58 6.24
N LYS A 456 5.91 -35.85 7.46
CA LYS A 456 5.50 -37.20 7.90
C LYS A 456 4.18 -37.67 7.27
N MET A 457 3.39 -36.77 6.67
CA MET A 457 2.10 -37.13 6.10
C MET A 457 2.27 -37.78 4.72
N PRO A 458 1.53 -38.86 4.42
CA PRO A 458 1.76 -39.69 3.25
C PRO A 458 1.35 -39.02 1.93
N ASN A 459 0.37 -38.10 1.96
CA ASN A 459 -0.19 -37.48 0.76
C ASN A 459 -0.77 -36.08 1.05
N MET A 460 -1.16 -35.34 -0.01
CA MET A 460 -1.70 -33.99 0.11
C MET A 460 -2.95 -33.88 0.98
N PRO A 461 -3.94 -34.77 0.89
CA PRO A 461 -5.07 -34.77 1.83
C PRO A 461 -4.63 -34.85 3.29
N GLY A 462 -3.70 -35.76 3.61
CA GLY A 462 -3.12 -35.87 4.95
C GLY A 462 -2.38 -34.60 5.39
N LYS A 463 -1.62 -33.97 4.49
CA LYS A 463 -0.96 -32.69 4.76
C LYS A 463 -1.96 -31.56 5.06
N TRP A 464 -3.05 -31.46 4.31
CA TRP A 464 -4.12 -30.50 4.58
C TRP A 464 -4.75 -30.74 5.96
N THR A 465 -5.13 -31.98 6.26
CA THR A 465 -5.72 -32.33 7.56
C THR A 465 -4.76 -31.99 8.71
N LYS A 466 -3.48 -32.33 8.59
CA LYS A 466 -2.50 -32.04 9.62
C LYS A 466 -2.25 -30.54 9.79
N LEU A 467 -2.17 -29.78 8.71
CA LEU A 467 -2.02 -28.32 8.76
C LEU A 467 -3.21 -27.64 9.46
N ILE A 468 -4.44 -28.09 9.15
CA ILE A 468 -5.64 -27.58 9.82
C ILE A 468 -5.59 -27.87 11.32
N SER A 469 -5.23 -29.10 11.72
CA SER A 469 -5.04 -29.46 13.13
C SER A 469 -4.01 -28.56 13.82
N LEU A 470 -2.83 -28.38 13.24
CA LEU A 470 -1.78 -27.51 13.80
C LEU A 470 -2.27 -26.06 13.97
N SER A 471 -3.07 -25.57 13.02
CA SER A 471 -3.64 -24.22 13.10
C SER A 471 -4.74 -24.12 14.18
N GLN A 472 -5.52 -25.16 14.39
CA GLN A 472 -6.52 -25.21 15.47
C GLN A 472 -5.84 -25.25 16.84
N ASP A 473 -4.81 -26.08 17.00
CA ASP A 473 -4.01 -26.17 18.24
C ASP A 473 -3.39 -24.79 18.55
N TRP A 474 -2.79 -24.14 17.55
CA TRP A 474 -2.25 -22.80 17.70
C TRP A 474 -3.31 -21.76 18.13
N LEU A 475 -4.53 -21.82 17.57
CA LEU A 475 -5.61 -20.91 17.95
C LEU A 475 -6.05 -21.13 19.40
N MET A 476 -6.07 -22.38 19.85
CA MET A 476 -6.39 -22.71 21.25
C MET A 476 -5.33 -22.13 22.19
N ASP A 477 -4.05 -22.21 21.84
CA ASP A 477 -2.95 -21.64 22.63
C ASP A 477 -2.95 -20.10 22.70
N GLN A 478 -3.59 -19.43 21.73
CA GLN A 478 -3.73 -17.96 21.74
C GLN A 478 -5.00 -17.47 22.47
N THR A 479 -5.90 -18.37 22.85
CA THR A 479 -7.12 -18.01 23.58
C THR A 479 -6.83 -18.09 25.08
N PRO A 480 -7.04 -17.02 25.87
CA PRO A 480 -6.68 -16.99 27.29
C PRO A 480 -7.46 -17.97 28.18
#